data_AF-A0A2X1J5T9-F1
#
_entry.id   AF-A0A2X1J5T9-F1
#
_cell.length_a   1.000
_cell.length_b   1.000
_cell.length_c   1.000
_cell.angle_alpha   90.00
_cell.angle_beta   90.00
_cell.angle_gamma   90.00
#
_symmetry.space_group_name_H-M   'P 1'
#
loop_
_entity.id
_entity.type
_entity.pdbx_description
1 polymer ?
#
loop_
_entity_poly.entity_id
_entity_poly.type
_entity_poly.pdbx_seq_one_letter_code
_entity_poly.pdbx_strand_id
1 'polypeptide(L)' 'MEVLKRQGKTVTSQVLIFEIMPAPPAIASQLRIQINEQIYFSRRVRFVEGKPLMLEDSYMR' A
#
# COMPACT_ATOMS: atom_id res chain seq x y z
N MET A 1 -6.13 11.00 4.12
CA MET A 1 -7.01 10.10 4.90
C MET A 1 -7.24 10.57 6.32
N GLU A 2 -6.18 10.94 7.05
CA GLU A 2 -6.30 11.48 8.43
C GLU A 2 -7.28 12.66 8.52
N VAL A 3 -7.22 13.60 7.56
CA VAL A 3 -8.15 14.74 7.49
C VAL A 3 -9.61 14.29 7.32
N LEU A 4 -9.89 13.26 6.51
CA LEU A 4 -11.26 12.77 6.28
C LEU A 4 -11.82 12.08 7.52
N LYS A 5 -10.99 11.32 8.26
CA LYS A 5 -11.37 10.76 9.55
C LYS A 5 -11.69 11.86 10.56
N ARG A 6 -10.87 12.92 10.62
CA ARG A 6 -11.11 14.09 11.49
C ARG A 6 -12.38 14.86 11.13
N GLN A 7 -12.80 14.80 9.87
CA GLN A 7 -14.09 15.34 9.41
C GLN A 7 -15.28 14.40 9.71
N GLY A 8 -15.07 13.32 10.47
CA GLY A 8 -16.12 12.37 10.83
C GLY A 8 -16.51 11.40 9.71
N LYS A 9 -15.78 11.38 8.59
CA LYS A 9 -16.07 10.42 7.51
C LYS A 9 -15.60 9.03 7.89
N THR A 10 -16.43 8.04 7.63
CA THR A 10 -16.07 6.64 7.75
C THR A 10 -15.06 6.29 6.67
N VAL A 11 -13.83 5.99 7.10
CA VAL A 11 -12.74 5.53 6.24
C VAL A 11 -12.42 4.08 6.59
N THR A 12 -12.62 3.17 5.65
CA THR A 12 -12.26 1.75 5.81
C THR A 12 -11.15 1.39 4.82
N SER A 13 -10.43 0.31 5.11
CA SER A 13 -9.35 -0.18 4.25
C SER A 13 -9.45 -1.70 4.15
N GLN A 14 -9.26 -2.21 2.94
CA GLN A 14 -9.25 -3.64 2.66
C GLN A 14 -7.93 -3.99 1.98
N VAL A 15 -7.24 -5.00 2.51
CA VAL A 15 -6.05 -5.59 1.87
C VAL A 15 -6.53 -6.46 0.71
N LEU A 16 -6.04 -6.17 -0.49
CA LEU A 16 -6.32 -6.94 -1.70
C LEU A 16 -5.20 -7.94 -2.00
N ILE A 17 -3.96 -7.53 -1.79
CA ILE A 17 -2.77 -8.36 -2.02
C ILE A 17 -1.87 -8.21 -0.80
N PHE A 18 -1.32 -9.32 -0.34
CA PHE A 18 -0.25 -9.37 0.65
C PHE A 18 0.65 -10.57 0.32
N GLU A 19 1.83 -10.31 -0.20
CA GLU A 19 2.73 -11.35 -0.68
C GLU A 19 4.19 -10.98 -0.46
N ILE A 20 5.06 -11.97 -0.60
CA ILE A 20 6.50 -11.78 -0.69
C ILE A 20 6.87 -11.90 -2.16
N MET A 21 7.57 -10.90 -2.70
CA MET A 21 7.99 -10.86 -4.09
C MET A 21 9.42 -10.32 -4.23
N PRO A 22 10.16 -10.67 -5.31
CA PRO A 22 11.43 -10.01 -5.62
C PRO A 22 11.21 -8.52 -5.90
N ALA A 23 12.02 -7.65 -5.30
CA ALA A 23 11.93 -6.21 -5.47
C ALA A 23 12.14 -5.81 -6.95
N PRO A 24 11.16 -5.13 -7.58
CA PRO A 24 11.35 -4.56 -8.92
C PRO A 24 12.53 -3.58 -8.93
N PRO A 25 13.28 -3.43 -10.03
CA PRO A 25 14.50 -2.60 -10.05
C PRO A 25 14.32 -1.18 -9.53
N ALA A 26 13.20 -0.52 -9.87
CA ALA A 26 12.88 0.82 -9.40
C ALA A 26 12.63 0.86 -7.88
N ILE A 27 11.96 -0.15 -7.33
CA ILE A 27 11.67 -0.26 -5.90
C ILE A 27 12.94 -0.62 -5.13
N ALA A 28 13.75 -1.54 -5.64
CA ALA A 28 15.03 -1.91 -5.04
C ALA A 28 15.95 -0.69 -4.90
N SER A 29 16.00 0.16 -5.94
CA SER A 29 16.76 1.42 -5.90
C SER A 29 16.22 2.40 -4.85
N GLN A 30 14.89 2.59 -4.77
CA GLN A 30 14.27 3.48 -3.79
C GLN A 30 14.47 3.00 -2.34
N LEU A 31 14.35 1.69 -2.11
CA LEU A 31 14.54 1.06 -0.80
C LEU A 31 16.02 0.88 -0.43
N ARG A 32 16.94 1.09 -1.38
CA ARG A 32 18.39 0.87 -1.23
C ARG A 32 18.72 -0.57 -0.81
N ILE A 33 18.08 -1.52 -1.46
CA ILE A 33 18.26 -2.97 -1.29
C ILE A 33 18.77 -3.59 -2.61
N GLN A 34 19.14 -4.87 -2.58
CA GLN A 34 19.59 -5.53 -3.80
C GLN A 34 18.43 -5.72 -4.79
N ILE A 35 18.71 -5.64 -6.09
CA ILE A 35 17.72 -5.97 -7.13
C ILE A 35 17.30 -7.43 -6.93
N ASN A 36 16.00 -7.71 -6.99
CA ASN A 36 15.38 -9.01 -6.71
C ASN A 36 15.48 -9.50 -5.25
N GLU A 37 15.91 -8.66 -4.30
CA GLU A 37 15.77 -8.99 -2.87
C GLU A 37 14.29 -9.18 -2.52
N GLN A 38 13.99 -10.19 -1.70
CA GLN A 38 12.61 -10.50 -1.33
C GLN A 38 12.05 -9.39 -0.43
N ILE A 39 10.89 -8.85 -0.81
CA ILE A 39 10.20 -7.80 -0.08
C ILE A 39 8.75 -8.18 0.18
N TYR A 40 8.17 -7.62 1.24
CA TYR A 40 6.72 -7.65 1.42
C TYR A 40 6.07 -6.61 0.53
N PHE A 41 5.15 -7.06 -0.32
CA PHE A 41 4.26 -6.22 -1.09
C PHE A 41 2.85 -6.30 -0.52
N SER A 42 2.23 -5.13 -0.31
CA SER A 42 0.82 -5.07 0.04
C SER A 42 0.07 -4.05 -0.81
N ARG A 43 -1.07 -4.45 -1.34
CA ARG A 43 -2.03 -3.57 -2.02
C ARG A 43 -3.27 -3.41 -1.16
N ARG A 44 -3.66 -2.17 -0.87
CA ARG A 44 -4.86 -1.83 -0.10
C ARG A 44 -5.76 -0.91 -0.89
N VAL A 45 -7.06 -1.25 -0.96
CA VAL A 45 -8.08 -0.27 -1.36
C VAL A 45 -8.61 0.42 -0.12
N ARG A 46 -8.76 1.74 -0.20
CA ARG A 46 -9.39 2.54 0.84
C ARG A 46 -10.72 3.09 0.37
N PHE A 47 -11.72 2.96 1.22
CA PHE A 47 -13.06 3.47 0.97
C PHE A 47 -13.33 4.67 1.86
N VAL A 48 -14.14 5.60 1.35
CA VAL A 48 -14.70 6.72 2.10
C VAL A 48 -16.20 6.71 1.87
N GLU A 49 -16.97 6.59 2.96
CA GLU A 49 -18.44 6.52 2.88
C GLU A 49 -18.91 5.42 1.92
N GLY A 50 -18.22 4.26 1.96
CA GLY A 50 -18.52 3.08 1.14
C GLY A 50 -18.03 3.15 -0.32
N LYS A 51 -17.51 4.30 -0.78
CA LYS A 51 -17.01 4.46 -2.15
C LYS A 51 -15.49 4.28 -2.21
N PRO A 52 -14.93 3.54 -3.17
CA PRO A 52 -13.48 3.38 -3.31
C PRO A 52 -12.87 4.73 -3.69
N LEU A 53 -11.87 5.17 -2.92
CA LEU A 53 -11.20 6.45 -3.13
C LEU A 53 -9.75 6.29 -3.57
N MET A 54 -9.06 5.27 -3.06
CA MET A 54 -7.63 5.14 -3.30
C MET A 54 -7.19 3.69 -3.32
N LEU A 55 -6.27 3.39 -4.24
CA LEU A 55 -5.47 2.17 -4.23
C LEU A 55 -4.06 2.53 -3.75
N GLU A 56 -3.59 1.86 -2.71
CA GLU A 56 -2.28 2.08 -2.12
C GLU A 56 -1.43 0.82 -2.29
N ASP A 57 -0.26 0.99 -2.89
CA ASP A 57 0.78 -0.01 -2.96
C ASP A 57 1.87 0.32 -1.93
N SER A 58 2.26 -0.67 -1.14
CA SER A 58 3.30 -0.55 -0.12
C SER A 58 4.34 -1.65 -0.32
N TYR A 59 5.60 -1.25 -0.29
CA TYR A 59 6.77 -2.12 -0.42
C TYR A 59 7.60 -2.00 0.86
N MET A 60 7.86 -3.13 1.53
CA MET A 60 8.58 -3.17 2.80
C MET A 60 9.70 -4.20 2.74
N ARG A 61 10.87 -3.84 3.27
CA ARG A 61 11.97 -4.79 3.50
C ARG A 61 11.77 -5.52 4.83
#